data_AF-A0A849WV54-F1
#
_entry.id   AF-A0A849WV54-F1
#
_cell.length_a   1.000
_cell.length_b   1.000
_cell.length_c   1.000
_cell.angle_alpha   90.00
_cell.angle_beta   90.00
_cell.angle_gamma   90.00
#
_symmetry.space_group_name_H-M   'P 1'
#
loop_
_entity.id
_entity.type
_entity.pdbx_description
1 polymer ?
#
loop_
_entity_poly.entity_id
_entity_poly.type
_entity_poly.pdbx_seq_one_letter_code
_entity_poly.pdbx_strand_id
1 'polypeptide(L)' 'MDLRRFVIYIPAYNAAVTLPRVIERIPPAVRETVKEILVVDNHSADNTHLIALRIKNDQNVHNLEVIRNA' A
#
# COMPACT_ATOMS: atom_id res chain seq x y z
N MET A 1 -10.31 -24.64 7.82
CA MET A 1 -9.32 -23.58 7.58
C MET A 1 -9.84 -22.72 6.45
N ASP A 2 -9.99 -21.41 6.67
CA ASP A 2 -10.38 -20.51 5.58
C ASP A 2 -9.20 -20.36 4.60
N LEU A 3 -9.39 -20.81 3.37
CA LEU A 3 -8.39 -20.76 2.29
C LEU A 3 -8.38 -19.38 1.59
N ARG A 4 -9.30 -18.49 1.94
CA ARG A 4 -9.42 -17.17 1.30
C ARG A 4 -8.34 -16.24 1.83
N ARG A 5 -7.40 -15.91 0.96
CA ARG A 5 -6.37 -14.90 1.20
C ARG A 5 -6.80 -13.61 0.51
N PHE A 6 -7.18 -12.62 1.30
CA PHE A 6 -7.55 -11.29 0.80
C PHE A 6 -6.30 -10.45 0.54
N VAL A 7 -6.40 -9.59 -0.47
CA VAL A 7 -5.39 -8.58 -0.82
C VAL A 7 -6.09 -7.23 -0.87
N ILE A 8 -5.45 -6.20 -0.34
CA ILE A 8 -5.90 -4.81 -0.50
C ILE A 8 -5.17 -4.22 -1.71
N TYR A 9 -5.91 -3.93 -2.77
CA TYR A 9 -5.37 -3.30 -3.98
C TYR A 9 -5.62 -1.79 -3.92
N ILE A 10 -4.54 -0.99 -4.01
CA ILE A 10 -4.57 0.47 -3.94
C ILE A 10 -3.98 1.03 -5.24
N PRO A 11 -4.82 1.38 -6.23
CA PRO A 11 -4.36 2.15 -7.37
C PRO A 11 -4.03 3.58 -6.91
N ALA A 12 -2.89 4.12 -7.35
CA ALA A 12 -2.43 5.44 -6.98
C ALA A 12 -2.02 6.25 -8.22
N TYR A 13 -2.42 7.53 -8.23
CA TYR A 13 -1.99 8.53 -9.21
C TYR A 13 -2.02 9.91 -8.55
N ASN A 14 -0.87 10.58 -8.47
CA ASN A 14 -0.68 11.86 -7.77
C ASN A 14 -1.24 11.86 -6.33
N ALA A 15 -0.91 10.82 -5.58
CA ALA A 15 -1.42 10.51 -4.26
C ALA A 15 -0.41 10.76 -3.14
N ALA A 16 0.67 11.53 -3.37
CA ALA A 16 1.74 11.72 -2.40
C ALA A 16 1.24 12.13 -1.00
N VAL A 17 0.24 13.01 -0.94
CA VAL A 17 -0.32 13.54 0.31
C VAL A 17 -1.35 12.59 0.95
N THR A 18 -2.08 11.82 0.14
CA THR A 18 -3.20 11.01 0.62
C THR A 18 -2.80 9.57 0.92
N LEU A 19 -1.81 9.01 0.23
CA LEU A 19 -1.37 7.63 0.38
C LEU A 19 -1.01 7.28 1.84
N PRO A 20 -0.22 8.08 2.58
CA PRO A 20 0.06 7.79 4.00
C PRO A 20 -1.21 7.68 4.85
N ARG A 21 -2.18 8.57 4.63
CA ARG A 21 -3.45 8.59 5.36
C ARG A 21 -4.34 7.40 5.02
N VAL A 22 -4.29 6.93 3.78
CA VAL A 22 -5.01 5.72 3.37
C VAL A 22 -4.44 4.52 4.11
N ILE A 23 -3.11 4.35 4.11
CA ILE A 23 -2.45 3.24 4.79
C ILE A 23 -2.70 3.26 6.30
N GLU A 24 -2.57 4.42 6.95
CA GLU A 24 -2.81 4.60 8.39
C GLU A 24 -4.23 4.21 8.80
N ARG A 25 -5.21 4.48 7.93
CA ARG A 25 -6.63 4.19 8.19
C ARG A 25 -7.00 2.73 8.02
N ILE A 26 -6.13 1.89 7.45
CA ILE A 26 -6.37 0.44 7.42
C ILE A 26 -6.23 -0.07 8.86
N PRO A 27 -7.31 -0.60 9.48
CA PRO A 27 -7.24 -1.05 10.86
C PRO A 27 -6.14 -2.10 11.06
N PRO A 28 -5.38 -2.09 12.19
CA PRO A 28 -4.32 -3.06 12.43
C PRO A 28 -4.77 -4.52 12.25
N ALA A 29 -5.93 -4.88 12.80
CA ALA A 29 -6.51 -6.22 12.65
C ALA A 29 -6.76 -6.62 11.18
N VAL A 30 -7.07 -5.65 10.30
CA VAL A 30 -7.21 -5.89 8.86
C VAL A 30 -5.84 -6.05 8.22
N ARG A 31 -4.88 -5.18 8.54
CA ARG A 31 -3.49 -5.27 8.02
C ARG A 31 -2.84 -6.61 8.33
N GLU A 32 -3.07 -7.15 9.51
CA GLU A 32 -2.54 -8.45 9.97
C GLU A 32 -3.23 -9.65 9.33
N THR A 33 -4.48 -9.51 8.88
CA THR A 33 -5.27 -10.61 8.30
C THR A 33 -5.08 -10.72 6.79
N VAL A 34 -4.86 -9.61 6.09
CA VAL A 34 -4.68 -9.62 4.63
C VAL A 34 -3.30 -10.16 4.28
N LYS A 35 -3.24 -10.94 3.19
CA LYS A 35 -1.98 -11.50 2.71
C LYS A 35 -1.00 -10.40 2.31
N GLU A 36 -1.51 -9.36 1.66
CA GLU A 36 -0.70 -8.31 1.05
C GLU A 36 -1.52 -7.02 0.88
N ILE A 37 -0.85 -5.89 1.01
CA ILE A 37 -1.33 -4.56 0.60
C ILE A 37 -0.53 -4.16 -0.62
N LEU A 38 -1.19 -4.11 -1.77
CA LEU A 38 -0.56 -3.84 -3.05
C LEU A 38 -0.83 -2.40 -3.48
N VAL A 39 0.20 -1.54 -3.43
CA VAL A 39 0.14 -0.18 -3.96
C VAL A 39 0.65 -0.20 -5.40
N VAL A 40 -0.20 0.20 -6.34
CA VAL A 40 0.15 0.30 -7.76
C VAL A 40 0.13 1.76 -8.19
N ASP A 41 1.32 2.34 -8.30
CA ASP A 41 1.51 3.70 -8.82
C ASP A 41 1.46 3.71 -10.34
N ASN A 42 0.50 4.43 -10.90
CA ASN A 42 0.30 4.54 -12.34
C ASN A 42 1.13 5.67 -12.96
N HIS A 43 2.46 5.58 -12.79
CA HIS A 43 3.42 6.58 -13.28
C HIS A 43 3.08 8.01 -12.82
N SER A 44 2.86 8.19 -11.52
CA SER A 44 2.61 9.54 -10.98
C SER A 44 3.74 10.51 -11.32
N ALA A 45 3.36 11.77 -11.56
CA ALA A 45 4.31 12.86 -11.77
C ALA A 45 4.86 13.43 -10.45
N ASP A 46 4.19 13.15 -9.33
CA ASP A 46 4.62 13.55 -8.00
C ASP A 46 5.41 12.44 -7.27
N ASN A 47 5.66 12.64 -5.98
CA ASN A 47 6.44 11.72 -5.15
C ASN A 47 5.67 10.46 -4.69
N THR A 48 4.53 10.11 -5.29
CA THR A 48 3.72 8.95 -4.88
C THR A 48 4.54 7.67 -4.75
N HIS A 49 5.35 7.34 -5.77
CA HIS A 49 6.21 6.16 -5.75
C HIS A 49 7.19 6.15 -4.57
N LEU A 50 7.89 7.27 -4.35
CA LEU A 50 8.89 7.40 -3.29
C LEU A 50 8.26 7.29 -1.90
N ILE A 51 7.06 7.85 -1.74
CA ILE A 51 6.30 7.76 -0.49
C ILE A 51 5.82 6.33 -0.24
N ALA A 52 5.35 5.61 -1.27
CA ALA A 52 4.98 4.20 -1.15
C ALA A 52 6.18 3.35 -0.70
N LEU A 53 7.36 3.56 -1.30
CA LEU A 53 8.60 2.88 -0.90
C LEU A 53 9.03 3.22 0.54
N ARG A 54 8.87 4.48 0.96
CA ARG A 54 9.13 4.88 2.36
C ARG A 54 8.22 4.13 3.32
N ILE A 55 6.91 4.05 3.02
CA ILE A 55 5.94 3.34 3.86
C ILE A 55 6.28 1.85 3.92
N LYS A 56 6.67 1.23 2.80
CA LYS A 56 7.12 -0.18 2.76
C LYS A 56 8.28 -0.45 3.71
N ASN A 57 9.23 0.49 3.82
CA ASN A 57 10.40 0.36 4.68
C ASN A 57 10.12 0.70 6.16
N ASP A 58 8.96 1.27 6.47
CA ASP A 58 8.53 1.53 7.84
C ASP A 58 8.07 0.22 8.51
N GLN A 59 8.44 0.03 9.78
CA GLN A 59 8.25 -1.25 10.49
C GLN A 59 6.76 -1.61 10.72
N ASN A 60 5.85 -0.65 10.50
CA ASN A 60 4.43 -0.79 10.80
C ASN A 60 3.59 -1.45 9.68
N VAL A 61 4.15 -1.69 8.49
CA VAL A 61 3.41 -2.28 7.36
C VAL A 61 4.26 -3.33 6.63
N HIS A 62 4.48 -4.46 7.29
CA HIS A 62 5.38 -5.53 6.86
C HIS A 62 4.94 -6.29 5.59
N ASN A 63 3.66 -6.20 5.21
CA ASN A 63 3.07 -6.89 4.07
C ASN A 63 2.70 -5.94 2.91
N LEU A 64 3.39 -4.81 2.79
CA LEU A 64 3.18 -3.86 1.69
C LEU A 64 4.11 -4.14 0.50
N GLU A 65 3.52 -4.22 -0.69
CA GLU A 65 4.24 -4.30 -1.96
C GLU A 65 3.96 -3.07 -2.83
N VAL A 66 4.99 -2.61 -3.56
CA VAL A 66 4.91 -1.39 -4.39
C VAL A 66 5.25 -1.75 -5.82
N ILE A 67 4.28 -1.56 -6.71
CA ILE A 67 4.48 -1.66 -8.16
C ILE A 67 4.40 -0.26 -8.75
N ARG A 68 5.33 0.06 -9.64
CA ARG A 68 5.23 1.22 -10.52
C ARG A 68 4.94 0.74 -11.92
N ASN A 69 3.79 1.12 -12.46
CA ASN A 69 3.49 0.86 -13.86
C ASN A 69 4.37 1.77 -14.73
N ALA A 70 4.93 1.16 -15.79
CA ALA A 70 5.79 1.82 -16.76
C ALA A 70 5.00 2.83 -17.60
#